data_AF-T1BKZ3-F1
#
_entry.id   AF-T1BKZ3-F1
#
_cell.length_a   1.000
_cell.length_b   1.000
_cell.length_c   1.000
_cell.angle_alpha   90.00
_cell.angle_beta   90.00
_cell.angle_gamma   90.00
#
_symmetry.space_group_name_H-M   'P 1'
#
loop_
_entity.id
_entity.type
_entity.pdbx_description
1 polymer ?
#
loop_
_entity_poly.entity_id
_entity_poly.type
_entity_poly.pdbx_seq_one_letter_code
_entity_poly.pdbx_strand_id
1 'polypeptide(L)' 'MGGRYDPVRAARPVLRSQTTAVSARYLAAKPRPPFRTFSIDRNFRVESVDARHHLEFLQ' A
#
# COMPACT_ATOMS: atom_id res chain seq x y z
N MET A 1 -13.57 15.74 13.84
CA MET A 1 -12.28 16.47 13.91
C MET A 1 -11.59 16.35 12.56
N GLY A 2 -11.30 17.45 11.86
CA GLY A 2 -10.51 17.45 10.63
C GLY A 2 -9.04 17.70 10.98
N GLY A 3 -8.17 16.72 10.75
CA GLY A 3 -6.73 16.90 10.90
C GLY A 3 -6.16 17.83 9.82
N ARG A 4 -5.04 18.50 10.12
CA ARG A 4 -4.28 19.24 9.10
C ARG A 4 -3.38 18.28 8.33
N TYR A 5 -3.35 18.41 7.01
CA TYR A 5 -2.38 17.70 6.18
C TYR A 5 -0.96 18.18 6.48
N ASP A 6 -0.03 17.24 6.60
CA ASP A 6 1.40 17.50 6.85
C ASP A 6 2.22 16.84 5.72
N PRO A 7 2.80 17.62 4.80
CA PRO A 7 3.55 17.08 3.67
C PRO A 7 4.85 16.41 4.11
N VAL A 8 5.46 16.84 5.21
CA VAL A 8 6.69 16.24 5.75
C VAL A 8 6.40 14.84 6.27
N ARG A 9 5.24 14.63 6.89
CA ARG A 9 4.79 13.28 7.28
C ARG A 9 4.48 12.41 6.05
N ALA A 10 3.81 12.96 5.04
CA ALA A 10 3.41 12.22 3.85
C ALA A 10 4.60 11.76 2.98
N ALA A 11 5.72 12.49 3.00
CA ALA A 11 6.91 12.17 2.23
C ALA A 11 7.81 11.09 2.87
N ARG A 12 7.48 10.60 4.07
CA ARG A 12 8.30 9.60 4.76
C ARG A 12 8.24 8.25 4.03
N PRO A 13 9.39 7.64 3.69
CA PRO A 13 9.39 6.30 3.12
C PRO A 13 8.95 5.29 4.17
N VAL A 14 8.11 4.35 3.75
CA VAL A 14 7.61 3.24 4.57
C VAL A 14 7.58 1.96 3.73
N LEU A 15 7.71 0.82 4.39
CA LEU A 15 7.34 -0.46 3.77
C LEU A 15 5.82 -0.50 3.59
N ARG A 16 5.36 -0.90 2.41
CA ARG A 16 3.91 -0.95 2.10
C ARG A 16 3.24 -2.06 2.92
N SER A 17 2.05 -1.76 3.45
CA SER A 17 1.23 -2.71 4.20
C SER A 17 0.19 -3.43 3.35
N GLN A 18 -0.07 -2.94 2.13
CA GLN A 18 -1.04 -3.45 1.18
C GLN A 18 -0.64 -3.12 -0.27
N THR A 19 -1.07 -3.94 -1.21
CA THR A 19 -0.86 -3.73 -2.66
C THR A 19 -1.67 -2.57 -3.24
N THR A 20 -2.64 -2.00 -2.52
CA THR A 20 -3.39 -0.81 -2.95
C THR A 20 -2.48 0.38 -3.28
N ALA A 21 -1.33 0.51 -2.61
CA ALA A 21 -0.34 1.55 -2.95
C ALA A 21 0.22 1.38 -4.39
N VAL A 22 0.32 0.14 -4.87
CA VAL A 22 0.69 -0.17 -6.26
C VAL A 22 -0.44 0.21 -7.21
N SER A 23 -1.68 -0.11 -6.88
CA SER A 23 -2.85 0.32 -7.67
C SER A 23 -2.95 1.84 -7.76
N ALA A 24 -2.70 2.56 -6.66
CA ALA A 24 -2.68 4.03 -6.66
C ALA A 24 -1.61 4.59 -7.61
N ARG A 25 -0.40 4.00 -7.62
CA ARG A 25 0.66 4.36 -8.57
C ARG A 25 0.26 4.06 -10.02
N TYR A 26 -0.36 2.90 -10.26
CA TYR A 26 -0.86 2.53 -11.58
C TYR A 26 -1.90 3.55 -12.08
N LEU A 27 -2.87 3.92 -11.25
CA LEU A 27 -3.88 4.93 -11.60
C LEU A 27 -3.27 6.33 -11.82
N ALA A 28 -2.29 6.72 -11.00
CA ALA A 28 -1.58 8.00 -11.15
C ALA A 28 -0.84 8.11 -12.50
N ALA A 29 -0.43 6.98 -13.09
CA ALA A 29 0.15 6.92 -14.43
C ALA A 29 -0.87 7.11 -15.57
N LYS A 30 -2.16 7.29 -15.26
CA LYS A 30 -3.26 7.54 -16.21
C LYS A 30 -3.31 6.52 -17.36
N PRO A 31 -3.44 5.22 -17.07
CA PRO A 31 -3.61 4.19 -18.09
C PRO A 31 -4.87 4.47 -18.92
N ARG A 32 -4.81 4.21 -20.23
CA ARG A 32 -5.95 4.40 -21.12
C ARG A 32 -6.98 3.28 -20.90
N PRO A 33 -8.25 3.59 -20.62
CA PRO A 33 -9.29 2.59 -20.44
C PRO A 33 -9.74 1.92 -21.76
N PRO A 34 -10.37 0.73 -21.70
CA PRO A 34 -10.62 -0.05 -20.48
C PRO A 34 -9.37 -0.81 -20.01
N PHE A 35 -9.24 -1.01 -18.70
CA PHE A 35 -8.17 -1.82 -18.13
C PHE A 35 -8.68 -2.67 -16.97
N ARG A 36 -7.95 -3.76 -16.71
CA ARG A 36 -8.06 -4.59 -15.50
C ARG A 36 -6.65 -4.84 -15.00
N THR A 37 -6.41 -4.64 -13.71
CA THR A 37 -5.09 -4.82 -13.09
C THR A 37 -5.22 -5.66 -11.84
N PHE A 38 -4.21 -6.50 -11.60
CA PHE A 38 -4.03 -7.25 -10.37
C PHE A 38 -2.53 -7.31 -10.08
N SER A 39 -2.19 -7.48 -8.80
CA SER A 39 -0.81 -7.68 -8.36
C SER A 39 -0.84 -8.53 -7.10
N ILE A 40 0.05 -9.52 -7.03
CA ILE A 40 0.32 -10.28 -5.81
C ILE A 40 1.78 -10.02 -5.46
N ASP A 41 2.03 -9.39 -4.32
CA ASP A 41 3.39 -9.02 -3.91
C ASP A 41 3.52 -8.96 -2.38
N ARG A 42 4.76 -8.92 -1.88
CA ARG A 42 5.08 -8.87 -0.46
C ARG A 42 4.63 -7.55 0.16
N ASN A 43 4.04 -7.62 1.34
CA ASN A 43 3.65 -6.49 2.18
C ASN A 43 4.09 -6.72 3.61
N PHE A 44 4.22 -5.61 4.35
CA PHE A 44 4.77 -5.58 5.70
C PHE A 44 3.80 -4.92 6.66
N ARG A 45 3.45 -5.60 7.74
CA ARG A 45 2.57 -5.05 8.80
C ARG A 45 3.25 -5.15 10.15
N VAL A 46 3.13 -4.06 10.92
CA VAL A 46 3.58 -4.01 12.31
C VAL A 46 2.39 -4.49 13.16
N GLU A 47 2.26 -5.81 13.27
CA GLU A 47 1.20 -6.49 14.02
C GLU A 47 1.83 -7.56 14.93
N SER A 48 1.10 -8.05 15.92
CA SER A 48 1.56 -9.16 16.76
C SER A 48 1.68 -10.43 15.92
N VAL A 49 2.85 -11.07 15.97
CA VAL A 49 3.06 -12.34 15.26
C VAL A 49 2.25 -13.45 15.93
N ASP A 50 1.50 -14.19 15.13
CA ASP A 50 0.80 -15.40 15.56
C ASP A 50 0.91 -16.50 14.49
N ALA A 51 0.27 -17.65 14.71
CA ALA A 51 0.34 -18.79 13.79
C ALA A 51 -0.19 -18.52 12.37
N ARG A 52 -0.92 -17.43 12.15
CA ARG A 52 -1.56 -17.05 10.88
C ARG A 52 -1.02 -15.73 10.32
N HIS A 53 -0.47 -14.87 11.18
CA HIS A 53 -0.04 -13.52 10.82
C HIS A 53 1.45 -13.35 11.03
N HIS A 54 2.17 -13.35 9.92
CA HIS A 54 3.59 -13.01 9.87
C HIS A 54 3.75 -11.53 9.50
N LEU A 55 4.85 -10.91 9.93
CA LEU A 55 5.11 -9.48 9.65
C LEU A 55 5.26 -9.20 8.14
N GLU A 56 5.67 -10.21 7.37
CA GLU A 56 5.75 -10.19 5.90
C GLU A 56 4.81 -11.24 5.32
N PHE A 57 3.97 -10.85 4.36
CA PHE A 57 3.01 -11.75 3.70
C PHE A 57 2.72 -11.30 2.25
N LEU A 58 2.19 -12.22 1.44
CA LEU A 58 1.74 -11.93 0.08
C LEU A 58 0.28 -11.46 0.09
N GLN A 59 -0.01 -10.39 -0.65
CA GLN A 59 -1.36 -9.86 -0.87
C GLN A 59 -1.53 -9.48 -2.34
#